data_AF-A0A9N8ZWL3-F1
#
_entry.id   AF-A0A9N8ZWL3-F1
#
_cell.length_a   1.000
_cell.length_b   1.000
_cell.length_c   1.000
_cell.angle_alpha   90.00
_cell.angle_beta   90.00
_cell.angle_gamma   90.00
#
_symmetry.space_group_name_H-M   'P 1'
#
loop_
_entity.id
_entity.type
_entity.pdbx_description
1 polymer ?
#
loop_
_entity_poly.entity_id
_entity_poly.type
_entity_poly.pdbx_seq_one_letter_code
_entity_poly.pdbx_strand_id
1 'polypeptide(L)'
;MEKWSFQEDTALIDLYDVYGPKWVTISRMLGIKSAHQCAERWHSALRPGINERSFTTFEHNTVRRLYGVYGPRWARISSGLPDRTRNMVKASREEMQAEEERIRVRMSITRLLN
;
A
#
# COMPACT_ATOMS: atom_id res chain seq x y z
N MET A 1 -6.73 11.83 7.10
CA MET A 1 -5.35 11.40 6.81
C MET A 1 -4.61 12.63 6.33
N GLU A 2 -3.62 13.08 7.09
CA GLU A 2 -2.84 14.26 6.76
C GLU A 2 -1.92 13.97 5.57
N LYS A 3 -1.92 14.86 4.57
CA LYS A 3 -1.14 14.67 3.34
C LYS A 3 0.30 15.09 3.62
N TRP A 4 1.25 14.22 3.26
CA TRP A 4 2.67 14.55 3.29
C TRP A 4 3.02 15.39 2.06
N SER A 5 3.77 16.47 2.28
CA SER A 5 4.38 17.30 1.26
C SER A 5 5.75 16.75 0.87
N PHE A 6 6.25 17.19 -0.28
CA PHE A 6 7.59 16.81 -0.77
C PHE A 6 8.70 17.24 0.21
N GLN A 7 8.55 18.40 0.85
CA GLN A 7 9.49 18.91 1.85
C GLN A 7 9.50 18.02 3.10
N GLU A 8 8.33 17.58 3.56
CA GLU A 8 8.23 16.67 4.70
C GLU A 8 8.81 15.28 4.37
N ASP A 9 8.58 14.77 3.15
CA ASP A 9 9.16 13.50 2.70
C ASP A 9 10.69 13.58 2.62
N THR A 10 11.22 14.64 2.02
CA THR A 10 12.67 14.88 1.94
C THR A 10 13.28 14.96 3.34
N ALA A 11 12.69 15.76 4.23
CA ALA A 11 13.18 15.88 5.60
C ALA A 11 13.12 14.54 6.36
N LEU A 12 12.07 13.73 6.16
CA LEU A 12 11.96 12.41 6.77
C LEU A 12 13.04 11.45 6.24
N ILE A 13 13.36 11.49 4.95
CA ILE A 13 14.45 10.71 4.34
C ILE A 13 15.80 11.12 4.94
N ASP A 14 16.12 12.41 4.93
CA ASP A 14 17.39 12.93 5.45
C ASP A 14 17.58 12.56 6.94
N LEU A 15 16.52 12.71 7.74
CA LEU A 15 16.56 12.33 9.15
C LEU A 15 16.68 10.82 9.35
N TYR A 16 16.07 10.00 8.49
CA TYR A 16 16.24 8.55 8.55
C TYR A 16 17.68 8.14 8.21
N ASP A 17 18.30 8.77 7.21
CA ASP A 17 19.68 8.49 6.81
C ASP A 17 20.68 8.81 7.95
N VAL A 18 20.39 9.84 8.75
CA VAL A 18 21.22 10.22 9.92
C VAL A 18 20.94 9.34 11.14
N TYR A 19 19.67 9.09 11.48
CA TYR A 19 19.30 8.51 12.77
C TYR A 19 18.89 7.03 12.71
N GLY A 20 18.60 6.49 11.53
CA GLY A 20 17.94 5.21 11.33
C GLY A 20 16.48 5.21 11.81
N PRO A 21 15.87 4.06 12.15
CA PRO A 21 14.46 3.94 12.55
C PRO A 21 14.16 4.48 13.97
N LYS A 22 14.85 5.54 14.42
CA LYS A 22 14.61 6.22 15.70
C LYS A 22 13.45 7.20 15.58
N TRP A 23 12.25 6.66 15.36
CA TRP A 23 11.05 7.44 15.04
C TRP A 23 10.70 8.54 16.05
N VAL A 24 10.96 8.32 17.33
CA VAL A 24 10.73 9.33 18.38
C VAL A 24 11.68 10.53 18.20
N THR A 25 12.94 10.29 17.86
CA THR A 25 13.91 11.35 17.58
C THR A 25 13.55 12.09 16.30
N ILE A 26 13.25 11.36 15.23
CA ILE A 26 12.84 11.92 13.93
C ILE A 26 11.61 12.81 14.08
N SER A 27 10.59 12.32 14.79
CA SER A 27 9.36 13.07 15.06
C SER A 27 9.61 14.38 15.80
N ARG A 28 10.50 14.37 16.82
CA ARG A 28 10.89 15.59 17.54
C ARG A 28 11.60 16.58 16.64
N MET A 29 12.43 16.10 15.71
CA MET A 29 13.16 16.95 14.75
C MET A 29 12.23 17.53 13.67
N LEU A 30 11.28 16.75 13.18
CA LEU A 30 10.26 17.23 12.24
C LEU A 30 9.28 18.22 12.90
N GLY A 31 9.00 18.05 14.20
CA GLY A 31 8.17 18.95 15.00
C GLY A 31 6.66 18.92 14.69
N ILE A 32 6.27 18.49 13.49
CA ILE A 32 4.88 18.53 13.00
C ILE A 32 4.25 17.15 12.81
N LYS A 33 5.03 16.06 12.86
CA LYS A 33 4.54 14.67 12.73
C LYS A 33 4.90 13.86 13.96
N SER A 34 3.97 13.00 14.39
CA SER A 34 4.23 12.01 15.43
C SER A 34 5.16 10.88 14.95
N ALA A 35 5.80 10.18 15.89
CA ALA A 35 6.66 9.03 15.59
C ALA A 35 5.93 7.93 14.79
N HIS A 36 4.65 7.70 15.11
CA HIS A 36 3.81 6.75 14.39
C HIS A 36 3.59 7.19 12.93
N GLN A 37 3.26 8.47 12.69
CA GLN A 37 3.09 9.00 11.33
C GLN A 37 4.38 8.88 10.51
N CYS A 38 5.54 9.15 11.12
CA CYS A 38 6.85 9.02 10.46
C CYS A 38 7.11 7.56 10.03
N ALA A 39 6.93 6.61 10.95
CA ALA A 39 7.12 5.19 10.68
C ALA A 39 6.15 4.68 9.59
N GLU A 40 4.87 5.04 9.69
CA GLU A 40 3.87 4.68 8.68
C GLU A 40 4.22 5.25 7.31
N ARG A 41 4.63 6.53 7.23
CA ARG A 41 5.03 7.14 5.96
C ARG A 41 6.24 6.45 5.35
N TRP A 42 7.25 6.18 6.16
CA TRP A 42 8.46 5.49 5.71
C TRP A 42 8.13 4.12 5.12
N HIS A 43 7.40 3.28 5.86
CA HIS A 43 7.08 1.92 5.43
C HIS A 43 6.08 1.85 4.27
N SER A 44 5.24 2.87 4.10
CA SER A 44 4.20 2.88 3.07
C SER A 44 4.64 3.52 1.74
N ALA A 45 5.59 4.45 1.76
CA ALA A 45 5.94 5.24 0.58
C ALA A 45 7.43 5.53 0.39
N LEU A 46 8.23 5.73 1.45
CA LEU A 46 9.59 6.26 1.30
C LEU A 46 10.70 5.21 1.37
N ARG A 47 10.45 4.04 1.98
CA ARG A 47 11.43 2.97 2.09
C ARG A 47 11.96 2.59 0.68
N PRO A 48 13.28 2.50 0.48
CA PRO A 48 13.86 2.02 -0.77
C PRO A 48 13.32 0.64 -1.18
N GLY A 49 13.09 0.46 -2.48
CA GLY A 49 12.59 -0.80 -3.05
C GLY A 49 11.06 -0.93 -3.08
N ILE A 50 10.31 0.11 -2.73
CA ILE A 50 8.87 0.15 -3.04
C ILE A 50 8.72 0.34 -4.55
N ASN A 51 7.99 -0.59 -5.19
CA ASN A 51 7.65 -0.50 -6.59
C ASN A 51 6.25 0.11 -6.74
N GLU A 52 6.15 1.31 -7.32
CA GLU A 52 4.87 2.02 -7.53
C GLU A 52 4.18 1.70 -8.87
N ARG A 53 4.79 0.89 -9.75
CA ARG A 53 4.20 0.52 -11.04
C ARG A 53 2.91 -0.30 -10.85
N SER A 54 2.08 -0.42 -11.89
CA SER A 54 0.91 -1.30 -11.84
C SER A 54 1.28 -2.74 -11.44
N PHE A 55 0.35 -3.42 -10.78
CA PHE A 55 0.52 -4.83 -10.43
C PHE A 55 0.56 -5.68 -11.70
N THR A 56 1.54 -6.58 -11.76
CA THR A 56 1.62 -7.58 -12.81
C THR A 56 0.55 -8.66 -12.62
N THR A 57 0.27 -9.43 -13.67
CA THR A 57 -0.64 -10.59 -13.60
C THR A 57 -0.22 -11.60 -12.52
N PHE A 58 1.09 -11.82 -12.36
CA PHE A 58 1.62 -12.71 -11.32
C PHE A 58 1.32 -12.17 -9.91
N GLU A 59 1.52 -10.88 -9.69
CA GLU A 59 1.22 -10.24 -8.41
C GLU A 59 -0.28 -10.28 -8.11
N HIS A 60 -1.15 -9.98 -9.08
CA HIS A 60 -2.60 -10.12 -8.95
C HIS A 60 -3.01 -11.55 -8.57
N ASN A 61 -2.45 -12.57 -9.22
CA ASN A 61 -2.70 -13.97 -8.90
C ASN A 61 -2.23 -14.32 -7.48
N THR A 62 -1.07 -13.78 -7.07
CA THR A 62 -0.55 -13.95 -5.72
C THR A 62 -1.46 -13.31 -4.68
N VAL A 63 -1.92 -12.07 -4.90
CA VAL A 63 -2.88 -11.38 -4.02
C VAL A 63 -4.17 -12.19 -3.91
N ARG A 64 -4.75 -12.65 -5.04
CA ARG A 64 -5.98 -13.46 -5.04
C ARG A 64 -5.83 -14.74 -4.23
N ARG A 65 -4.74 -15.49 -4.47
CA ARG A 65 -4.45 -16.74 -3.77
C ARG A 65 -4.29 -16.52 -2.27
N LEU A 66 -3.46 -15.56 -1.87
CA LEU A 66 -3.17 -15.29 -0.46
C LEU A 66 -4.38 -14.70 0.27
N TYR A 67 -5.22 -13.90 -0.40
CA TYR A 67 -6.49 -13.44 0.15
C TYR A 67 -7.46 -14.60 0.37
N GLY A 68 -7.51 -15.59 -0.53
CA GLY A 68 -8.31 -16.80 -0.34
C GLY A 68 -7.91 -17.60 0.91
N VAL A 69 -6.62 -17.59 1.27
CA VAL A 69 -6.11 -18.29 2.47
C VAL A 69 -6.25 -17.43 3.74
N TYR A 70 -5.93 -16.15 3.65
CA TYR A 70 -5.76 -15.30 4.82
C TYR A 70 -6.88 -14.27 5.05
N GLY A 71 -7.76 -14.02 4.09
CA GLY A 71 -8.71 -12.91 4.14
C GLY A 71 -8.01 -11.55 4.16
N PRO A 72 -8.59 -10.49 4.78
CA PRO A 72 -8.08 -9.12 4.75
C PRO A 72 -6.86 -8.88 5.67
N ARG A 73 -6.00 -9.89 5.86
CA ARG A 73 -4.75 -9.77 6.62
C ARG A 73 -3.63 -9.21 5.73
N TRP A 74 -3.76 -7.95 5.35
CA TRP A 74 -2.91 -7.28 4.34
C TRP A 74 -1.42 -7.39 4.62
N ALA A 75 -0.98 -7.24 5.87
CA ALA A 75 0.43 -7.38 6.25
C ALA A 75 0.98 -8.79 5.94
N ARG A 76 0.16 -9.83 6.08
CA ARG A 76 0.51 -11.22 5.78
C ARG A 76 0.44 -11.53 4.28
N ILE A 77 -0.36 -10.78 3.52
CA ILE A 77 -0.38 -10.88 2.06
C ILE A 77 0.84 -10.17 1.47
N SER A 78 1.15 -8.96 1.94
CA SER A 78 2.31 -8.19 1.48
C SER A 78 3.64 -8.85 1.80
N SER A 79 3.73 -9.73 2.81
CA SER A 79 4.96 -10.50 3.06
C SER A 79 5.31 -11.47 1.91
N GLY A 80 4.35 -11.78 1.03
CA GLY A 80 4.59 -12.55 -0.20
C GLY A 80 4.93 -11.69 -1.43
N LEU A 81 5.02 -10.36 -1.26
CA LEU A 81 5.25 -9.38 -2.32
C LEU A 81 6.25 -8.32 -1.81
N PRO A 82 7.57 -8.59 -1.86
CA PRO A 82 8.58 -7.84 -1.10
C PRO A 82 8.66 -6.34 -1.43
N ASP A 83 8.31 -5.97 -2.66
CA ASP A 83 8.36 -4.60 -3.17
C ASP A 83 6.99 -3.90 -3.13
N ARG A 84 5.97 -4.55 -2.56
CA ARG A 84 4.60 -4.02 -2.44
C ARG A 84 4.23 -3.81 -0.98
N THR A 85 3.68 -2.64 -0.66
CA THR A 85 3.24 -2.35 0.69
C THR A 85 1.85 -2.93 0.96
N ARG A 86 1.50 -3.10 2.24
CA ARG A 86 0.16 -3.58 2.65
C ARG A 86 -0.99 -2.73 2.06
N ASN A 87 -0.75 -1.42 1.89
CA ASN A 87 -1.74 -0.49 1.36
C ASN A 87 -1.93 -0.69 -0.14
N MET A 88 -0.84 -0.91 -0.88
CA MET A 88 -0.90 -1.24 -2.30
C MET A 88 -1.62 -2.56 -2.55
N VAL A 89 -1.33 -3.58 -1.74
CA VAL A 89 -2.00 -4.88 -1.82
C VAL A 89 -3.50 -4.77 -1.54
N LYS A 90 -3.88 -3.99 -0.52
CA LYS A 90 -5.28 -3.71 -0.21
C LYS A 90 -5.97 -3.03 -1.41
N ALA A 91 -5.39 -1.95 -1.93
CA ALA A 91 -5.94 -1.21 -3.07
C ALA A 91 -6.09 -2.09 -4.31
N SER A 92 -5.07 -2.89 -4.64
CA SER A 92 -5.13 -3.85 -5.74
C SER A 92 -6.27 -4.86 -5.57
N ARG A 93 -6.52 -5.35 -4.35
CA ARG A 93 -7.63 -6.28 -4.10
C ARG A 93 -9.00 -5.60 -4.25
N GLU A 94 -9.15 -4.39 -3.74
CA GLU A 94 -10.39 -3.60 -3.87
C GLU A 94 -10.69 -3.27 -5.34
N GLU A 95 -9.67 -2.93 -6.13
CA GLU A 95 -9.80 -2.70 -7.57
C GLU A 95 -10.25 -3.97 -8.32
N MET A 96 -9.62 -5.12 -8.04
CA MET A 96 -10.03 -6.40 -8.62
C MET A 96 -11.49 -6.75 -8.29
N GLN A 97 -11.93 -6.51 -7.05
CA GLN A 97 -13.31 -6.78 -6.64
C GLN A 97 -14.31 -5.87 -7.35
N ALA A 98 -13.98 -4.58 -7.51
CA ALA A 98 -14.82 -3.64 -8.24
C ALA A 98 -14.96 -4.05 -9.71
N GLU A 99 -13.87 -4.53 -10.34
CA GLU A 99 -13.91 -4.99 -11.73
C GLU A 99 -14.68 -6.32 -11.89
N GLU A 100 -14.50 -7.27 -10.98
CA GLU A 100 -15.28 -8.51 -10.93
C GLU A 100 -16.79 -8.23 -10.84
N GLU A 101 -17.19 -7.24 -10.03
CA GLU A 101 -18.59 -6.83 -9.90
C GLU A 101 -19.13 -6.10 -11.14
N ARG A 102 -18.34 -5.20 -11.73
CA ARG A 102 -18.69 -4.52 -13.00
C ARG A 102 -18.95 -5.52 -14.11
N ILE A 103 -18.09 -6.52 -14.25
CA ILE A 103 -18.21 -7.60 -15.23
C ILE A 103 -19.47 -8.44 -14.96
N ARG A 104 -19.73 -8.81 -13.70
CA ARG A 104 -20.94 -9.55 -13.29
C ARG A 104 -22.22 -8.80 -13.66
N VAL A 105 -22.31 -7.52 -13.32
CA VAL A 105 -23.47 -6.67 -13.63
C VAL A 105 -23.66 -6.55 -15.14
N ARG A 106 -22.57 -6.29 -15.88
CA ARG A 106 -22.61 -6.21 -17.36
C ARG A 106 -23.15 -7.50 -17.98
N MET A 107 -22.62 -8.66 -17.58
CA MET A 107 -23.08 -9.96 -18.08
C MET A 107 -24.54 -10.24 -17.75
N SER A 108 -25.00 -9.82 -16.57
CA SER A 108 -26.41 -9.98 -16.15
C SER A 108 -27.34 -9.14 -17.03
N ILE A 109 -26.97 -7.89 -17.34
CA ILE A 109 -27.73 -7.03 -18.26
C ILE A 109 -27.75 -7.63 -19.66
N THR A 110 -26.61 -8.06 -20.20
CA THR A 110 -26.55 -8.67 -21.54
C THR A 110 -27.43 -9.93 -21.65
N ARG A 111 -27.55 -10.72 -20.58
CA ARG A 111 -28.44 -11.89 -20.55
C ARG A 111 -29.93 -11.54 -20.49
N LEU A 112 -30.31 -10.36 -20.01
CA LEU A 112 -31.72 -9.92 -19.95
C LEU A 112 -32.18 -9.26 -21.27
N LEU A 113 -31.24 -8.85 -22.12
CA LEU A 113 -31.52 -8.18 -23.39
C LEU A 113 -31.56 -9.13 -24.60
N ASN A 114 -31.23 -10.40 -24.39
CA ASN A 114 -31.32 -11.50 -25.37
C ASN A 114 -32.42 -12.47 -24.93
#